data_AF-A0A9D6M9J8-F1
#
_entry.id   AF-A0A9D6M9J8-F1
#
_cell.length_a   1.000
_cell.length_b   1.000
_cell.length_c   1.000
_cell.angle_alpha   90.00
_cell.angle_beta   90.00
_cell.angle_gamma   90.00
#
_symmetry.space_group_name_H-M   'P 1'
#
loop_
_entity.id
_entity.type
_entity.pdbx_description
1 polymer ?
#
loop_
_entity_poly.entity_id
_entity_poly.type
_entity_poly.pdbx_seq_one_letter_code
_entity_poly.pdbx_strand_id
1 'polypeptide(L)'
;MTIPEPVIGWGALIAALILTFVAPPGRRGRYAVVGSLVVFGLYLTASWFLWPSDNWLVPGIIAGVIGVVIRDIRRWLRFFQGATYRAIHPYYWYSRARRRRRY
;
A
#
# COMPACT_ATOMS: atom_id res chain seq x y z
N MET A 1 -2.11 33.30 -1.70
CA MET A 1 -2.10 32.48 -2.93
C MET A 1 -3.00 31.27 -2.69
N THR A 2 -4.14 31.19 -3.35
CA THR A 2 -5.03 30.01 -3.31
C THR A 2 -4.45 28.95 -4.23
N ILE A 3 -4.13 27.78 -3.68
CA ILE A 3 -3.69 26.64 -4.50
C ILE A 3 -4.89 26.19 -5.34
N PRO A 4 -4.74 25.99 -6.66
CA PRO A 4 -5.86 25.53 -7.48
C PRO A 4 -6.33 24.16 -6.99
N GLU A 5 -7.63 24.02 -6.75
CA GLU A 5 -8.29 22.76 -6.38
C GLU A 5 -7.86 21.53 -7.21
N PRO A 6 -7.70 21.61 -8.55
CA PRO A 6 -7.24 20.46 -9.32
C PRO A 6 -5.81 20.03 -8.96
N VAL A 7 -4.94 20.95 -8.55
CA VAL A 7 -3.56 20.62 -8.13
C VAL A 7 -3.57 19.78 -6.85
N ILE A 8 -4.50 20.07 -5.93
CA ILE A 8 -4.69 19.28 -4.71
C ILE A 8 -5.19 17.87 -5.06
N GLY A 9 -6.16 17.77 -5.97
CA GLY A 9 -6.71 16.48 -6.43
C GLY A 9 -5.65 15.59 -7.10
N TRP A 10 -4.88 16.16 -8.04
CA TRP A 10 -3.77 15.44 -8.68
C TRP A 10 -2.66 15.06 -7.70
N GLY A 11 -2.31 15.96 -6.77
CA GLY A 11 -1.35 15.68 -5.72
C GLY A 11 -1.78 14.52 -4.82
N ALA A 12 -3.04 14.48 -4.41
CA ALA A 12 -3.61 13.40 -3.62
C ALA A 12 -3.61 12.06 -4.39
N LEU A 13 -3.95 12.08 -5.69
CA LEU A 13 -3.93 10.90 -6.55
C LEU A 13 -2.51 10.34 -6.71
N ILE A 14 -1.53 11.20 -6.97
CA ILE A 14 -0.12 10.80 -7.09
C ILE A 14 0.38 10.24 -5.76
N ALA A 15 0.08 10.89 -4.64
CA ALA A 15 0.44 10.39 -3.32
C ALA A 15 -0.20 9.02 -3.03
N ALA A 16 -1.48 8.83 -3.38
CA ALA A 16 -2.17 7.55 -3.24
C ALA A 16 -1.47 6.44 -4.04
N LEU A 17 -1.08 6.74 -5.29
CA LEU A 17 -0.35 5.81 -6.14
C LEU A 17 1.03 5.50 -5.57
N ILE A 18 1.79 6.49 -5.12
CA ILE A 18 3.12 6.27 -4.51
C ILE A 18 3.01 5.37 -3.28
N LEU A 19 2.04 5.63 -2.40
CA LEU A 19 1.80 4.82 -1.21
C LEU A 19 1.25 3.44 -1.55
N THR A 20 0.55 3.28 -2.67
CA THR A 20 0.06 1.97 -3.10
C THR A 20 1.19 1.14 -3.71
N PHE A 21 2.03 1.73 -4.57
CA PHE A 21 3.00 1.02 -5.40
C PHE A 21 4.44 1.01 -4.89
N VAL A 22 4.94 2.14 -4.39
CA VAL A 22 6.36 2.31 -4.07
C VAL A 22 6.61 2.04 -2.59
N ALA A 23 5.85 2.71 -1.72
CA ALA A 23 6.11 2.74 -0.28
C ALA A 23 4.84 2.41 0.54
N PRO A 24 4.40 1.13 0.56
CA PRO A 24 3.17 0.75 1.26
C PRO A 24 3.26 0.94 2.77
N PRO A 25 2.49 1.87 3.38
CA PRO A 25 2.60 2.22 4.79
C PRO A 25 2.10 1.12 5.72
N GLY A 26 2.91 0.76 6.73
CA GLY A 26 2.59 -0.27 7.72
C GLY A 26 3.02 -1.68 7.30
N ARG A 27 4.21 -2.11 7.73
CA ARG A 27 4.77 -3.44 7.40
C ARG A 27 4.28 -4.58 8.31
N ARG A 28 3.76 -4.30 9.51
CA ARG A 28 3.32 -5.32 10.49
C ARG A 28 2.21 -4.81 11.44
N GLY A 29 1.22 -5.65 11.70
CA GLY A 29 0.25 -5.48 12.80
C GLY A 29 -0.65 -4.24 12.70
N ARG A 30 -0.83 -3.52 13.82
CA ARG A 30 -1.77 -2.40 13.99
C ARG A 30 -1.62 -1.28 12.94
N TYR A 31 -0.41 -1.04 12.44
CA TYR A 31 -0.15 0.01 11.46
C TYR A 31 -0.57 -0.33 10.02
N ALA A 32 -0.90 -1.61 9.74
CA ALA A 32 -1.37 -2.01 8.41
C ALA A 32 -2.75 -1.42 8.10
N VAL A 33 -3.66 -1.45 9.08
CA VAL A 33 -5.03 -0.91 8.97
C VAL A 33 -5.00 0.61 8.79
N VAL A 34 -4.22 1.31 9.62
CA VAL A 34 -4.04 2.77 9.49
C VAL A 34 -3.49 3.12 8.11
N GLY A 35 -2.50 2.37 7.63
CA GLY A 35 -1.98 2.56 6.29
C GLY A 35 -3.04 2.34 5.20
N SER A 36 -3.97 1.40 5.37
CA SER A 36 -5.05 1.17 4.39
C SER A 36 -6.04 2.32 4.40
N LEU A 37 -6.40 2.83 5.59
CA LEU A 37 -7.27 3.99 5.74
C LEU A 37 -6.67 5.25 5.12
N VAL A 38 -5.36 5.47 5.28
CA VAL A 38 -4.67 6.62 4.66
C VAL A 38 -4.71 6.54 3.14
N VAL A 39 -4.40 5.37 2.56
CA VAL A 39 -4.46 5.17 1.10
C VAL A 39 -5.88 5.37 0.59
N PHE A 40 -6.87 4.79 1.27
CA PHE A 40 -8.28 4.94 0.93
C PHE A 40 -8.74 6.39 0.99
N GLY A 41 -8.37 7.10 2.07
CA GLY A 41 -8.66 8.52 2.24
C GLY A 41 -8.08 9.36 1.10
N LEU A 42 -6.85 9.12 0.68
CA LEU A 42 -6.24 9.84 -0.45
C LEU A 42 -6.98 9.62 -1.77
N TYR A 43 -7.50 8.42 -2.02
CA TYR A 43 -8.34 8.17 -3.21
C TYR A 43 -9.69 8.90 -3.13
N LEU A 44 -10.30 8.96 -1.95
CA LEU A 44 -11.53 9.75 -1.74
C LEU A 44 -11.28 11.25 -1.92
N THR A 45 -10.19 11.77 -1.36
CA THR A 45 -9.80 13.17 -1.51
C THR A 45 -9.50 13.50 -2.98
N ALA A 46 -8.77 12.63 -3.68
CA ALA A 46 -8.54 12.80 -5.11
C ALA A 46 -9.84 12.82 -5.91
N SER A 47 -10.79 11.92 -5.59
CA SER A 47 -12.09 11.87 -6.24
C SER A 47 -12.92 13.13 -6.02
N TRP A 48 -12.96 13.65 -4.78
CA TRP A 48 -13.65 14.89 -4.44
C TRP A 48 -13.16 16.09 -5.27
N PHE A 49 -11.85 16.26 -5.39
CA PHE A 49 -11.27 17.43 -6.07
C PHE A 49 -11.21 17.29 -7.59
N LEU A 50 -11.11 16.07 -8.12
CA LEU A 50 -11.00 15.84 -9.57
C LEU A 50 -12.35 15.60 -10.25
N TRP A 51 -13.38 15.22 -9.48
CA TRP A 51 -14.71 14.89 -10.01
C TRP A 51 -15.81 15.63 -9.24
N PRO A 52 -16.01 16.94 -9.49
CA PRO A 52 -17.04 17.74 -8.82
C PRO A 52 -18.44 17.45 -9.43
N SER A 53 -18.96 16.25 -9.15
CA SER A 53 -20.31 15.81 -9.53
C SER A 53 -20.95 15.15 -8.31
N ASP A 54 -22.28 15.14 -8.21
CA ASP A 54 -23.01 14.52 -7.11
C ASP A 54 -22.63 13.05 -6.85
N ASN A 55 -22.08 12.38 -7.86
CA ASN A 55 -21.63 10.98 -7.80
C ASN A 55 -20.13 10.78 -7.54
N TRP A 56 -19.39 11.81 -7.09
CA TRP A 56 -17.94 11.75 -6.82
C TRP A 56 -17.51 10.64 -5.84
N LEU A 57 -18.42 10.19 -4.97
CA LEU A 57 -18.19 9.11 -4.01
C LEU A 57 -17.95 7.76 -4.69
N VAL A 58 -18.71 7.46 -5.74
CA VAL A 58 -18.68 6.16 -6.42
C VAL A 58 -17.30 5.85 -6.99
N PRO A 59 -16.70 6.69 -7.86
CA PRO A 59 -15.36 6.42 -8.38
C PRO A 59 -14.29 6.45 -7.28
N GLY A 60 -14.45 7.30 -6.25
CA GLY A 60 -13.52 7.38 -5.13
C GLY A 60 -13.48 6.12 -4.28
N ILE A 61 -14.65 5.55 -3.96
CA ILE A 61 -14.77 4.28 -3.22
C ILE A 61 -14.21 3.14 -4.06
N ILE A 62 -14.57 3.04 -5.35
CA ILE A 62 -14.08 1.98 -6.24
C ILE A 62 -12.55 2.06 -6.34
N ALA A 63 -11.99 3.23 -6.65
CA ALA A 63 -10.55 3.44 -6.75
C ALA A 63 -9.82 3.16 -5.42
N GLY A 64 -10.39 3.60 -4.31
CA GLY A 64 -9.86 3.38 -2.97
C GLY A 64 -9.82 1.89 -2.60
N VAL A 65 -10.91 1.15 -2.83
CA VAL A 65 -10.99 -0.29 -2.57
C VAL A 65 -9.99 -1.04 -3.44
N ILE A 66 -9.95 -0.75 -4.75
CA ILE A 66 -8.99 -1.36 -5.68
C ILE A 66 -7.55 -1.09 -5.23
N GLY A 67 -7.23 0.16 -4.86
CA GLY A 67 -5.90 0.53 -4.39
C GLY A 67 -5.46 -0.25 -3.14
N VAL A 68 -6.36 -0.39 -2.15
CA VAL A 68 -6.11 -1.18 -0.95
C VAL A 68 -5.91 -2.66 -1.28
N VAL A 69 -6.77 -3.24 -2.12
CA VAL A 69 -6.68 -4.65 -2.54
C VAL A 69 -5.36 -4.93 -3.26
N ILE A 70 -4.98 -4.10 -4.24
CA ILE A 70 -3.70 -4.25 -4.97
C ILE A 70 -2.52 -4.17 -3.99
N ARG A 71 -2.57 -3.28 -3.00
CA ARG A 71 -1.52 -3.17 -1.99
C ARG A 71 -1.39 -4.45 -1.18
N ASP A 72 -2.50 -5.00 -0.71
CA ASP A 72 -2.51 -6.17 0.14
C ASP A 72 -2.13 -7.45 -0.62
N ILE A 73 -2.58 -7.60 -1.88
CA ILE A 73 -2.12 -8.68 -2.78
C ILE A 73 -0.59 -8.63 -2.94
N ARG A 74 0.00 -7.45 -3.14
CA ARG A 74 1.45 -7.34 -3.28
C ARG A 74 2.21 -7.68 -2.01
N ARG A 75 1.68 -7.30 -0.85
CA ARG A 75 2.25 -7.71 0.44
C ARG A 75 2.21 -9.22 0.61
N TRP A 76 1.07 -9.82 0.26
CA TRP A 76 0.88 -11.26 0.27
C TRP A 76 1.89 -11.95 -0.66
N LEU A 77 2.03 -11.47 -1.91
CA LEU A 77 3.02 -12.00 -2.87
C LEU A 77 4.46 -11.93 -2.34
N ARG A 78 4.88 -10.79 -1.76
CA ARG A 78 6.23 -10.66 -1.18
C ARG A 78 6.43 -11.61 0.01
N PHE A 79 5.40 -11.81 0.83
CA PHE A 79 5.44 -12.77 1.92
C PHE A 79 5.60 -14.20 1.38
N PHE A 80 4.83 -14.56 0.36
CA PHE A 80 4.92 -15.87 -0.31
C PHE A 80 6.30 -16.09 -0.93
N GLN A 81 6.82 -15.13 -1.70
CA GLN A 81 8.18 -15.20 -2.24
C GLN A 81 9.22 -15.43 -1.15
N GLY A 82 9.13 -14.72 -0.02
CA GLY A 82 10.03 -14.91 1.12
C GLY A 82 9.83 -16.23 1.87
N ALA A 83 8.62 -16.77 1.92
CA ALA A 83 8.34 -18.08 2.53
C ALA A 83 8.86 -19.22 1.64
N THR A 84 8.55 -19.17 0.35
CA THR A 84 8.99 -20.13 -0.66
C THR A 84 10.52 -20.15 -0.77
N TYR A 85 11.17 -18.97 -0.77
CA TYR A 85 12.64 -18.89 -0.78
C TYR A 85 13.27 -19.62 0.42
N ARG A 86 12.69 -19.46 1.61
CA ARG A 86 13.15 -20.13 2.84
C ARG A 86 12.90 -21.63 2.84
N ALA A 87 11.83 -22.09 2.18
CA ALA A 87 11.52 -23.51 2.05
C ALA A 87 12.47 -24.22 1.07
N ILE A 88 12.80 -23.56 -0.04
CA ILE A 88 13.55 -24.17 -1.16
C ILE A 88 15.07 -24.10 -0.96
N HIS A 89 15.62 -23.09 -0.27
CA HIS A 89 17.08 -22.93 -0.15
C HIS A 89 17.66 -23.66 1.08
N PRO A 90 18.38 -24.79 0.93
CA PRO A 90 19.01 -25.49 2.06
C PRO A 90 20.08 -24.62 2.76
N TYR A 91 20.76 -23.73 2.03
CA TYR A 91 21.73 -22.78 2.58
C TYR A 91 21.12 -21.78 3.59
N TYR A 92 19.82 -21.47 3.49
CA TYR A 92 19.12 -20.65 4.47
C TYR A 92 19.07 -21.35 5.85
N TRP A 93 18.85 -22.66 5.86
CA TRP A 93 18.84 -23.46 7.09
C TRP A 93 20.24 -23.65 7.68
N TYR A 94 21.25 -23.90 6.83
CA TYR A 94 22.65 -24.01 7.28
C TYR A 94 23.21 -22.71 7.87
N SER A 95 22.93 -21.56 7.25
CA SER A 95 23.35 -20.25 7.77
C SER A 95 22.65 -19.89 9.08
N ARG A 96 21.36 -20.25 9.24
CA ARG A 96 20.60 -20.08 10.49
C ARG A 96 21.12 -20.99 11.61
N ALA A 97 21.45 -22.24 11.29
CA ALA A 97 22.06 -23.18 12.24
C ALA A 97 23.46 -22.75 12.68
N ARG A 98 24.28 -22.23 11.75
CA ARG A 98 25.63 -21.72 12.06
C ARG A 98 25.60 -20.48 12.96
N ARG A 99 24.61 -19.58 12.80
CA ARG A 99 24.42 -18.43 13.70
C ARG A 99 24.03 -18.84 15.11
N ARG A 100 23.28 -19.94 15.28
CA ARG A 100 22.90 -20.46 16.61
C ARG A 100 24.05 -21.10 17.40
N ARG A 101 25.14 -21.49 16.75
CA ARG A 101 26.30 -22.11 17.43
C ARG A 101 27.36 -21.10 17.91
N ARG A 102 27.20 -19.81 17.59
CA ARG A 102 28.12 -18.73 17.99
C ARG A 102 27.62 -17.93 19.20
N TYR A 103 26.42 -18.23 19.68
CA TYR A 103 25.84 -17.76 20.92
C TYR A 103 25.60 -18.97 21.81
#